data_AF-A0A960FHX9-F1
#
_entry.id   AF-A0A960FHX9-F1
#
_cell.length_a   1.000
_cell.length_b   1.000
_cell.length_c   1.000
_cell.angle_alpha   90.00
_cell.angle_beta   90.00
_cell.angle_gamma   90.00
#
_symmetry.space_group_name_H-M   'P 1'
#
loop_
_entity.id
_entity.type
_entity.pdbx_description
1 polymer ?
#
loop_
_entity_poly.entity_id
_entity_poly.type
_entity_poly.pdbx_seq_one_letter_code
_entity_poly.pdbx_strand_id
1 'polypeptide(L)'
;MQIPPPACAVLAPRTSVPSSATVRAWCEAITAVPCHQPLVFDARRVGTLDPDGATSLVHHLYWKVRWAPVVIVAAASAAWPRLLHLDRSVPVVDDLDRAITLAGGPAATVRSAA
;
A
#
# COMPACT_ATOMS: atom_id res chain seq x y z
N MET A 1 21.55 22.66 -6.14
CA MET A 1 21.66 21.44 -5.32
C MET A 1 20.59 20.48 -5.80
N GLN A 2 20.95 19.28 -6.24
CA GLN A 2 19.99 18.26 -6.68
C GLN A 2 19.53 17.52 -5.41
N ILE A 3 18.29 17.75 -4.97
CA ILE A 3 17.70 17.00 -3.86
C ILE A 3 17.45 15.59 -4.41
N PRO A 4 18.02 14.53 -3.81
CA PRO A 4 17.75 13.17 -4.27
C PRO A 4 16.24 12.90 -4.18
N PRO A 5 15.66 12.16 -5.14
CA PRO A 5 14.24 11.84 -5.09
C PRO A 5 13.92 11.14 -3.77
N PRO A 6 12.77 11.46 -3.12
CA PRO A 6 12.40 10.85 -1.86
C PRO A 6 12.26 9.35 -2.07
N ALA A 7 12.98 8.58 -1.29
CA ALA A 7 13.00 7.14 -1.44
C ALA A 7 11.65 6.54 -0.97
N CYS A 8 11.13 5.56 -1.70
CA CYS A 8 9.78 5.02 -1.50
C CYS A 8 9.72 4.02 -0.33
N ALA A 9 8.73 4.15 0.56
CA ALA A 9 8.45 3.14 1.56
C ALA A 9 7.64 2.00 0.94
N VAL A 10 8.06 0.76 1.14
CA VAL A 10 7.32 -0.43 0.68
C VAL A 10 6.78 -1.16 1.90
N LEU A 11 5.47 -1.31 1.99
CA LEU A 11 4.79 -2.11 3.02
C LEU A 11 4.28 -3.40 2.38
N ALA A 12 4.83 -4.54 2.79
CA ALA A 12 4.54 -5.85 2.20
C ALA A 12 3.85 -6.78 3.21
N PRO A 13 2.51 -6.80 3.26
CA PRO A 13 1.71 -7.87 3.87
C PRO A 13 2.20 -9.29 3.58
N ARG A 14 2.32 -10.13 4.61
CA ARG A 14 2.80 -11.52 4.47
C ARG A 14 1.71 -12.58 4.52
N THR A 15 0.48 -12.22 4.88
CA THR A 15 -0.65 -13.15 5.00
C THR A 15 -1.65 -13.01 3.85
N SER A 16 -2.28 -14.13 3.48
CA SER A 16 -3.33 -14.17 2.46
C SER A 16 -4.72 -13.86 2.98
N VAL A 17 -4.97 -14.13 4.27
CA VAL A 17 -6.22 -13.87 4.96
C VAL A 17 -5.88 -13.15 6.27
N PRO A 18 -5.83 -11.81 6.27
CA PRO A 18 -5.46 -11.06 7.45
C PRO A 18 -6.58 -11.07 8.49
N SER A 19 -6.20 -11.28 9.75
CA SER A 19 -7.10 -11.02 10.88
C SER A 19 -7.32 -9.51 11.05
N SER A 20 -8.35 -9.09 11.79
CA SER A 20 -8.57 -7.67 12.11
C SER A 20 -7.38 -7.03 12.84
N ALA A 21 -6.67 -7.80 13.68
CA ALA A 21 -5.44 -7.35 14.34
C ALA A 21 -4.31 -7.11 13.34
N THR A 22 -4.19 -7.99 12.33
CA THR A 22 -3.23 -7.87 11.25
C THR A 22 -3.48 -6.62 10.42
N VAL A 23 -4.75 -6.38 10.04
CA VAL A 23 -5.11 -5.17 9.28
C VAL A 23 -4.83 -3.89 10.09
N ARG A 24 -5.09 -3.90 11.40
CA ARG A 24 -4.74 -2.78 12.28
C ARG A 24 -3.25 -2.48 12.27
N ALA A 25 -2.41 -3.50 12.36
CA ALA A 25 -0.95 -3.34 12.27
C ALA A 25 -0.53 -2.73 10.91
N TRP A 26 -1.24 -3.04 9.83
CA TRP A 26 -0.99 -2.41 8.52
C TRP A 26 -1.38 -0.93 8.52
N CYS A 27 -2.55 -0.58 9.07
CA CYS A 27 -2.99 0.81 9.20
C CYS A 27 -1.98 1.65 10.03
N GLU A 28 -1.50 1.09 11.15
CA GLU A 28 -0.46 1.71 11.98
C GLU A 28 0.84 1.90 11.19
N ALA A 29 1.28 0.89 10.44
CA ALA A 29 2.46 0.97 9.60
C ALA A 29 2.33 2.03 8.49
N ILE A 30 1.16 2.16 7.86
CA ILE A 30 0.87 3.22 6.87
C ILE A 30 0.99 4.61 7.52
N THR A 31 0.45 4.76 8.73
CA THR A 31 0.46 6.03 9.47
C THR A 31 1.87 6.40 9.95
N ALA A 32 2.70 5.40 10.25
CA ALA A 32 4.09 5.59 10.65
C ALA A 32 5.01 6.02 9.47
N VAL A 33 4.55 5.91 8.22
CA VAL A 33 5.31 6.41 7.06
C VAL A 33 5.16 7.94 6.98
N PRO A 34 6.26 8.70 7.04
CA PRO A 34 6.25 10.17 6.96
C PRO A 34 5.33 10.67 5.86
N CYS A 35 4.48 11.66 6.15
CA CYS A 35 3.38 12.10 5.28
C CYS A 35 3.79 12.33 3.82
N HIS A 36 4.94 12.97 3.59
CA HIS A 36 5.51 13.29 2.27
C HIS A 36 6.28 12.14 1.59
N GLN A 37 6.52 11.02 2.28
CA GLN A 37 7.20 9.86 1.70
C GLN A 37 6.22 9.02 0.87
N PRO A 38 6.54 8.71 -0.41
CA PRO A 38 5.73 7.82 -1.23
C PRO A 38 5.61 6.43 -0.63
N LEU A 39 4.47 5.77 -0.84
CA LEU A 39 4.15 4.46 -0.30
C LEU A 39 3.79 3.46 -1.41
N VAL A 40 4.46 2.32 -1.44
CA VAL A 40 4.01 1.13 -2.16
C VAL A 40 3.43 0.14 -1.16
N PHE A 41 2.17 -0.24 -1.34
CA PHE A 41 1.53 -1.29 -0.56
C PHE A 41 1.52 -2.59 -1.37
N ASP A 42 2.46 -3.49 -1.10
CA ASP A 42 2.60 -4.78 -1.78
C ASP A 42 1.68 -5.85 -1.17
N ALA A 43 0.43 -5.83 -1.61
CA ALA A 43 -0.62 -6.74 -1.21
C ALA A 43 -0.81 -7.93 -2.16
N ARG A 44 0.21 -8.31 -2.94
CA ARG A 44 0.13 -9.46 -3.87
C ARG A 44 -0.21 -10.78 -3.17
N ARG A 45 0.14 -10.90 -1.89
CA ARG A 45 -0.17 -12.10 -1.10
C ARG A 45 -1.58 -12.09 -0.52
N VAL A 46 -2.24 -10.95 -0.46
CA VAL A 46 -3.55 -10.75 0.16
C VAL A 46 -4.65 -11.19 -0.81
N GLY A 47 -5.22 -12.37 -0.57
CA GLY A 47 -6.26 -12.94 -1.42
C GLY A 47 -7.65 -12.40 -1.06
N THR A 48 -7.93 -12.29 0.23
CA THR A 48 -9.21 -11.79 0.75
C THR A 48 -8.98 -10.74 1.81
N LEU A 49 -9.98 -9.87 2.00
CA LEU A 49 -9.99 -8.91 3.08
C LEU A 49 -11.40 -8.87 3.67
N ASP A 50 -11.49 -8.95 4.99
CA ASP A 50 -12.75 -8.79 5.71
C ASP A 50 -13.30 -7.35 5.50
N PRO A 51 -14.62 -7.14 5.36
CA PRO A 51 -15.21 -5.83 5.11
C PRO A 51 -14.85 -4.74 6.13
N ASP A 52 -14.74 -5.09 7.42
CA ASP A 52 -14.42 -4.13 8.47
C ASP A 52 -12.94 -3.71 8.39
N GLY A 53 -12.06 -4.70 8.18
CA GLY A 53 -10.64 -4.44 7.91
C GLY A 53 -10.44 -3.62 6.63
N ALA A 54 -11.24 -3.89 5.60
CA ALA A 54 -11.18 -3.23 4.32
C ALA A 54 -11.48 -1.74 4.43
N THR A 55 -12.54 -1.41 5.15
CA THR A 55 -12.94 -0.02 5.38
C THR A 55 -11.84 0.75 6.11
N SER A 56 -11.22 0.15 7.14
CA SER A 56 -10.11 0.79 7.88
C SER A 56 -8.87 0.99 6.99
N LEU A 57 -8.48 -0.02 6.23
CA LEU A 57 -7.32 0.04 5.34
C LEU A 57 -7.50 1.11 4.25
N VAL A 58 -8.68 1.12 3.62
CA VAL A 58 -9.07 2.10 2.59
C VAL A 58 -8.98 3.52 3.14
N HIS A 59 -9.51 3.77 4.34
CA HIS A 59 -9.43 5.09 4.97
C HIS A 59 -7.99 5.60 5.09
N HIS A 60 -7.08 4.75 5.59
CA HIS A 60 -5.68 5.14 5.80
C HIS A 60 -4.93 5.34 4.48
N LEU A 61 -5.19 4.49 3.47
CA LEU A 61 -4.62 4.66 2.13
C LEU A 61 -5.09 5.97 1.49
N TYR A 62 -6.39 6.27 1.54
CA TYR A 62 -6.93 7.53 1.01
C TYR A 62 -6.38 8.76 1.73
N TRP A 63 -6.26 8.71 3.06
CA TRP A 63 -5.62 9.78 3.81
C TRP A 63 -4.19 10.01 3.33
N LYS A 64 -3.43 8.94 3.09
CA LYS A 64 -2.04 9.00 2.64
C LYS A 64 -1.89 9.60 1.24
N VAL A 65 -2.79 9.24 0.31
CA VAL A 65 -2.79 9.76 -1.08
C VAL A 65 -2.89 11.30 -1.12
N ARG A 66 -3.48 11.94 -0.11
CA ARG A 66 -3.54 13.41 -0.02
C ARG A 66 -2.18 14.07 0.17
N TRP A 67 -1.19 13.32 0.65
CA TRP A 67 0.11 13.87 1.05
C TRP A 67 1.27 13.35 0.20
N ALA A 68 1.18 12.12 -0.31
CA ALA A 68 2.22 11.51 -1.11
C ALA A 68 1.63 10.46 -2.08
N PRO A 69 2.33 10.14 -3.18
CA PRO A 69 1.94 9.05 -4.07
C PRO A 69 1.80 7.73 -3.31
N VAL A 70 0.69 7.03 -3.56
CA VAL A 70 0.47 5.67 -3.08
C VAL A 70 0.26 4.78 -4.29
N VAL A 71 0.88 3.60 -4.30
CA VAL A 71 0.67 2.58 -5.33
C VAL A 71 0.41 1.25 -4.64
N ILE A 72 -0.57 0.50 -5.11
CA ILE A 72 -0.87 -0.84 -4.59
C ILE A 72 -0.33 -1.87 -5.57
N VAL A 73 0.38 -2.87 -5.06
CA VAL A 73 0.70 -4.09 -5.82
C VAL A 73 -0.28 -5.17 -5.40
N ALA A 74 -1.04 -5.72 -6.33
CA ALA A 74 -2.01 -6.78 -6.05
C ALA A 74 -1.90 -7.88 -7.10
N ALA A 75 -2.17 -9.12 -6.69
CA ALA A 75 -2.28 -10.22 -7.65
C ALA A 75 -3.51 -9.99 -8.54
N ALA A 76 -3.44 -10.40 -9.82
CA ALA A 76 -4.56 -10.28 -10.73
C ALA A 76 -5.84 -11.00 -10.24
N SER A 77 -5.68 -12.03 -9.40
CA SER A 77 -6.77 -12.76 -8.76
C SER A 77 -7.38 -12.06 -7.54
N ALA A 78 -6.76 -10.99 -7.03
CA ALA A 78 -7.27 -10.25 -5.89
C ALA A 78 -8.39 -9.29 -6.32
N ALA A 79 -9.64 -9.60 -5.93
CA ALA A 79 -10.80 -8.80 -6.29
C ALA A 79 -11.00 -7.57 -5.37
N TRP A 80 -10.43 -7.60 -4.16
CA TRP A 80 -10.68 -6.58 -3.12
C TRP A 80 -10.32 -5.15 -3.53
N PRO A 81 -9.26 -4.83 -4.31
CA PRO A 81 -8.98 -3.44 -4.68
C PRO A 81 -10.11 -2.83 -5.51
N ARG A 82 -10.71 -3.64 -6.41
CA ARG A 82 -11.85 -3.23 -7.25
C ARG A 82 -13.15 -3.15 -6.46
N LEU A 83 -13.39 -4.12 -5.57
CA LEU A 83 -14.57 -4.13 -4.69
C LEU A 83 -14.61 -2.91 -3.77
N LEU A 84 -13.44 -2.40 -3.37
CA LEU A 84 -13.30 -1.21 -2.52
C LEU A 84 -13.13 0.08 -3.32
N HIS A 85 -13.25 0.03 -4.65
CA HIS A 85 -13.07 1.17 -5.56
C HIS A 85 -11.72 1.89 -5.40
N LEU A 86 -10.68 1.20 -4.95
CA LEU A 86 -9.33 1.77 -4.79
C LEU A 86 -8.68 2.04 -6.15
N ASP A 87 -9.00 1.23 -7.16
CA ASP A 87 -8.51 1.36 -8.54
C ASP A 87 -8.88 2.71 -9.20
N ARG A 88 -9.91 3.40 -8.69
CA ARG A 88 -10.32 4.73 -9.16
C ARG A 88 -9.48 5.87 -8.63
N SER A 89 -8.69 5.65 -7.57
CA SER A 89 -8.00 6.72 -6.85
C SER A 89 -6.55 6.41 -6.50
N VAL A 90 -6.18 5.14 -6.54
CA VAL A 90 -4.84 4.64 -6.26
C VAL A 90 -4.46 3.71 -7.41
N PRO A 91 -3.32 3.93 -8.08
CA PRO A 91 -2.83 2.98 -9.07
C PRO A 91 -2.66 1.60 -8.45
N VAL A 92 -3.24 0.59 -9.10
CA VAL A 92 -3.08 -0.82 -8.74
C VAL A 92 -2.34 -1.52 -9.88
N VAL A 93 -1.19 -2.12 -9.58
CA VAL A 93 -0.36 -2.88 -10.53
C VAL A 93 -0.05 -4.26 -9.99
N ASP A 94 0.50 -5.14 -10.81
CA ASP A 94 0.89 -6.52 -10.47
C ASP A 94 2.40 -6.69 -10.25
N ASP A 95 3.19 -5.69 -10.64
CA ASP A 95 4.65 -5.68 -10.55
C ASP A 95 5.17 -4.65 -9.55
N LEU A 96 6.12 -5.08 -8.71
CA LEU A 96 6.67 -4.25 -7.63
C LEU A 96 7.60 -3.16 -8.17
N ASP A 97 8.42 -3.46 -9.17
CA ASP A 97 9.37 -2.49 -9.74
C ASP A 97 8.63 -1.37 -10.47
N ARG A 98 7.56 -1.73 -11.19
CA ARG A 98 6.63 -0.77 -11.77
C ARG A 98 5.95 0.08 -10.70
N ALA A 99 5.56 -0.50 -9.57
CA ALA A 99 4.93 0.25 -8.48
C ALA A 99 5.88 1.28 -7.86
N ILE A 100 7.13 0.89 -7.61
CA ILE A 100 8.19 1.77 -7.10
C ILE A 100 8.45 2.93 -8.08
N THR A 101 8.50 2.61 -9.37
CA THR A 101 8.67 3.62 -10.43
C THR A 101 7.50 4.61 -10.45
N LEU A 102 6.25 4.11 -10.35
CA LEU A 102 5.05 4.96 -10.31
C LEU A 102 4.94 5.79 -9.04
N ALA A 103 5.46 5.30 -7.91
CA ALA A 103 5.53 6.04 -6.66
C ALA A 103 6.57 7.18 -6.69
N GLY A 104 7.42 7.24 -7.71
CA GLY A 104 8.27 8.39 -8.01
C GLY A 104 9.69 8.33 -7.42
N GLY A 105 10.21 7.15 -7.09
CA GLY A 105 11.59 7.06 -6.60
C GLY A 105 12.06 5.63 -6.27
N PRO A 106 13.37 5.41 -6.09
CA PRO A 106 13.91 4.11 -5.70
C PRO A 106 13.37 3.69 -4.32
N ALA A 107 13.19 2.39 -4.09
CA ALA A 107 12.72 1.88 -2.80
C ALA A 107 13.74 2.19 -1.69
N ALA A 108 13.27 2.82 -0.60
CA ALA A 108 14.07 3.17 0.57
C ALA A 108 14.06 2.06 1.62
N THR A 109 12.87 1.52 1.88
CA THR A 109 12.61 0.73 3.09
C THR A 109 11.50 -0.26 2.80
N VAL A 110 11.84 -1.54 2.71
CA VAL A 110 10.84 -2.62 2.68
C VAL A 110 10.50 -3.00 4.12
N ARG A 111 9.36 -2.55 4.61
CA ARG A 111 8.78 -3.02 5.88
C ARG A 111 7.89 -4.21 5.60
N SER A 112 8.31 -5.36 6.11
CA SER A 112 7.45 -6.52 6.18
C SER A 112 6.45 -6.33 7.32
N ALA A 113 5.16 -6.36 6.99
CA ALA A 113 4.12 -6.36 7.99
C ALA A 113 3.64 -7.79 8.23
N ALA A 114 3.39 -8.11 9.50
CA ALA A 114 2.82 -9.40 9.94
C ALA A 114 1.49 -9.70 9.24
#